data_AF-A0AAW0UY96-F1
#
_entry.id   AF-A0AAW0UY96-F1
#
_cell.length_a   1.000
_cell.length_b   1.000
_cell.length_c   1.000
_cell.angle_alpha   90.00
_cell.angle_beta   90.00
_cell.angle_gamma   90.00
#
_symmetry.space_group_name_H-M   'P 1'
#
loop_
_entity.id
_entity.type
_entity.pdbx_description
1 polymer ?
#
loop_
_entity_poly.entity_id
_entity_poly.type
_entity_poly.pdbx_seq_one_letter_code
_entity_poly.pdbx_strand_id
1 'polypeptide(L)'
;MATAVRTREGTQQKWEEEEEVPPSSSLSLPSTPPDSNTHLQNGKNPRDLETHINSAYPLLHHRCLPLLAAFLHFKTKHGTRVEKAVYERMSLLDLVDRLLLKRPVTFLGRDDQYLLRDGKRGKGGFEKIGSDHEAAPLCLRDYLSYDEMKLSALLSVSSASFFVNDGSRKNQGVPGARGSFQDSGVIVGMVGARLKKVGYMEWQDCVVTPKQNTRQAGYGSSRDGHHLQHLWARMWDVTLPVWEGEGPTVGDDFLLVNKTTLLNVAVYKARMQLAAETLLGEAKSRAVAGGLRATPSFVEAWGDAIRATDVTHVAHIDFSWIGAAECHGVRDGEVFPGTQVVVHFSKRSLHDPVPAGTLLVVSYAWDGNSMPGNEYWIGKLASTGDGAAACSSGVAELHNAYINPNVRGSNLHVAGPWGVMHVAEYASRCGTEPFPLIPGFRRLLMRVTCERGDSATCGRLRASSQKGTATYI
;
A
#
# COMPACT_ATOMS: atom_id res chain seq x y z
N MET A 1 38.74 -34.38 -38.48
CA MET A 1 37.68 -33.50 -39.03
C MET A 1 36.53 -33.49 -38.04
N ALA A 2 36.57 -32.55 -37.10
CA ALA A 2 35.55 -32.32 -36.09
C ALA A 2 34.97 -30.93 -36.38
N THR A 3 33.69 -30.88 -36.71
CA THR A 3 32.98 -29.62 -37.00
C THR A 3 32.11 -29.27 -35.81
N ALA A 4 32.34 -28.07 -35.29
CA ALA A 4 31.75 -27.49 -34.10
C ALA A 4 30.24 -27.21 -34.26
N VAL A 5 29.47 -27.46 -33.21
CA VAL A 5 28.15 -26.86 -32.99
C VAL A 5 28.29 -25.92 -31.79
N ARG A 6 28.21 -24.61 -32.06
CA ARG A 6 28.20 -23.54 -31.07
C ARG A 6 26.86 -23.52 -30.35
N THR A 7 26.85 -23.74 -29.03
CA THR A 7 25.76 -23.36 -28.15
C THR A 7 25.92 -21.90 -27.72
N ARG A 8 24.84 -21.13 -27.80
CA ARG A 8 24.78 -19.71 -27.41
C ARG A 8 24.90 -19.56 -25.89
N GLU A 9 25.80 -18.68 -25.47
CA GLU A 9 26.00 -18.23 -24.10
C GLU A 9 24.75 -17.53 -23.55
N GLY A 10 24.41 -17.87 -22.31
CA GLY A 10 23.38 -17.21 -21.53
C GLY A 10 23.87 -15.87 -21.00
N THR A 11 23.10 -14.82 -21.25
CA THR A 11 23.28 -13.50 -20.67
C THR A 11 22.90 -13.55 -19.19
N GLN A 12 23.91 -13.66 -18.32
CA GLN A 12 23.78 -13.37 -16.90
C GLN A 12 23.63 -11.86 -16.72
N GLN A 13 22.43 -11.42 -16.33
CA GLN A 13 22.17 -10.03 -15.96
C GLN A 13 22.92 -9.75 -14.64
N LYS A 14 24.03 -9.03 -14.75
CA LYS A 14 24.85 -8.56 -13.63
C LYS A 14 24.02 -7.50 -12.89
N TRP A 15 23.67 -7.76 -11.64
CA TRP A 15 23.10 -6.75 -10.75
C TRP A 15 24.22 -5.77 -10.40
N GLU A 16 24.07 -4.52 -10.82
CA GLU A 16 25.03 -3.45 -10.52
C GLU A 16 25.08 -3.22 -9.00
N GLU A 17 26.30 -3.20 -8.47
CA GLU A 17 26.60 -2.86 -7.07
C GLU A 17 26.20 -1.40 -6.83
N GLU A 18 25.45 -1.16 -5.75
CA GLU A 18 25.04 0.18 -5.31
C GLU A 18 26.28 1.00 -4.91
N GLU A 19 26.63 2.04 -5.66
CA GLU A 19 27.69 2.99 -5.28
C GLU A 19 27.35 3.73 -3.96
N GLU A 20 28.36 3.87 -3.11
CA GLU A 20 28.30 4.66 -1.87
C GLU A 20 28.02 6.14 -2.17
N VAL A 21 26.92 6.66 -1.60
CA VAL A 21 26.54 8.07 -1.72
C VAL A 21 27.36 8.91 -0.71
N PRO A 22 28.03 10.00 -1.14
CA PRO A 22 28.79 10.85 -0.24
C PRO A 22 27.89 11.60 0.77
N PRO A 23 28.40 11.97 1.96
CA PRO A 23 27.61 12.62 2.99
C PRO A 23 27.18 14.03 2.56
N SER A 24 25.88 14.23 2.30
CA SER A 24 25.30 15.57 2.17
C SER A 24 25.08 16.19 3.55
N SER A 25 25.37 17.49 3.64
CA SER A 25 25.17 18.34 4.83
C SER A 25 23.76 18.21 5.41
N SER A 26 23.66 18.31 6.74
CA SER A 26 22.41 18.24 7.53
C SER A 26 21.17 18.74 6.78
N LEU A 27 20.33 17.81 6.33
CA LEU A 27 19.02 18.11 5.76
C LEU A 27 18.09 18.54 6.89
N SER A 28 17.88 19.85 7.04
CA SER A 28 16.64 20.36 7.63
C SER A 28 15.50 20.00 6.69
N LEU A 29 14.46 19.31 7.18
CA LEU A 29 13.21 19.19 6.45
C LEU A 29 12.80 20.60 5.99
N PRO A 30 12.67 20.86 4.68
CA PRO A 30 12.43 22.21 4.21
C PRO A 30 11.15 22.76 4.86
N SER A 31 11.23 23.93 5.49
CA SER A 31 10.08 24.64 6.07
C SER A 31 9.08 25.10 4.99
N THR A 32 9.53 25.11 3.74
CA THR A 32 8.74 25.35 2.52
C THR A 32 9.23 24.38 1.43
N PRO A 33 8.36 23.52 0.87
CA PRO A 33 8.79 22.47 -0.03
C PRO A 33 9.38 23.01 -1.35
N PRO A 34 10.40 22.35 -1.91
CA PRO A 34 10.98 22.73 -3.21
C PRO A 34 9.90 22.82 -4.29
N ASP A 35 8.95 21.88 -4.32
CA ASP A 35 7.98 21.78 -5.41
C ASP A 35 6.81 22.76 -5.31
N SER A 36 6.47 23.23 -4.11
CA SER A 36 5.47 24.31 -3.94
C SER A 36 5.92 25.62 -4.61
N ASN A 37 7.20 25.97 -4.47
CA ASN A 37 7.79 27.11 -5.17
C ASN A 37 7.94 26.82 -6.66
N THR A 38 8.30 25.61 -7.07
CA THR A 38 8.39 25.22 -8.50
C THR A 38 7.04 25.30 -9.21
N HIS A 39 5.95 24.85 -8.58
CA HIS A 39 4.60 24.92 -9.15
C HIS A 39 4.07 26.36 -9.25
N LEU A 40 4.30 27.18 -8.22
CA LEU A 40 3.96 28.60 -8.25
C LEU A 40 4.81 29.37 -9.27
N GLN A 41 6.11 29.06 -9.39
CA GLN A 41 7.01 29.63 -10.39
C GLN A 41 6.66 29.20 -11.82
N ASN A 42 6.09 28.00 -12.01
CA ASN A 42 5.59 27.51 -13.29
C ASN A 42 4.19 28.05 -13.66
N GLY A 43 3.65 29.00 -12.91
CA GLY A 43 2.40 29.71 -13.23
C GLY A 43 1.13 28.89 -12.98
N LYS A 44 1.17 27.86 -12.12
CA LYS A 44 -0.04 27.14 -11.69
C LYS A 44 -0.84 27.99 -10.71
N ASN A 45 -2.17 27.95 -10.83
CA ASN A 45 -3.07 28.78 -10.02
C ASN A 45 -3.05 28.35 -8.54
N PRO A 46 -2.82 29.26 -7.58
CA PRO A 46 -2.84 28.95 -6.15
C PRO A 46 -4.13 28.27 -5.67
N ARG A 47 -5.29 28.56 -6.29
CA ARG A 47 -6.57 27.91 -5.95
C ARG A 47 -6.61 26.42 -6.32
N ASP A 48 -5.92 26.04 -7.38
CA ASP A 48 -5.84 24.66 -7.81
C ASP A 48 -4.90 23.87 -6.88
N LEU A 49 -3.86 24.53 -6.34
CA LEU A 49 -2.97 23.94 -5.32
C LEU A 49 -3.73 23.65 -4.01
N GLU A 50 -4.55 24.58 -3.53
CA GLU A 50 -5.40 24.35 -2.35
C GLU A 50 -6.39 23.19 -2.59
N THR A 51 -6.96 23.11 -3.79
CA THR A 51 -7.83 21.99 -4.18
C THR A 51 -7.08 20.66 -4.13
N HIS A 52 -5.83 20.60 -4.62
CA HIS A 52 -5.00 19.39 -4.54
C HIS A 52 -4.64 19.01 -3.10
N ILE A 53 -4.27 19.99 -2.26
CA ILE A 53 -3.97 19.77 -0.83
C ILE A 53 -5.19 19.16 -0.11
N ASN A 54 -6.37 19.72 -0.35
CA ASN A 54 -7.64 19.27 0.25
C ASN A 54 -8.18 17.98 -0.35
N SER A 55 -7.69 17.59 -1.53
CA SER A 55 -8.04 16.32 -2.16
C SER A 55 -7.31 15.12 -1.54
N ALA A 56 -6.28 15.36 -0.71
CA ALA A 56 -5.42 14.31 -0.18
C ALA A 56 -6.03 13.60 1.04
N TYR A 57 -5.94 12.26 1.08
CA TYR A 57 -6.35 11.48 2.24
C TYR A 57 -5.66 10.10 2.29
N PRO A 58 -5.50 9.52 3.50
CA PRO A 58 -5.15 8.12 3.63
C PRO A 58 -6.33 7.24 3.24
N LEU A 59 -6.03 6.13 2.58
CA LEU A 59 -6.99 5.19 2.01
C LEU A 59 -6.66 3.76 2.42
N LEU A 60 -7.65 3.02 2.88
CA LEU A 60 -7.50 1.63 3.32
C LEU A 60 -8.60 0.74 2.77
N HIS A 61 -8.26 -0.49 2.37
CA HIS A 61 -9.27 -1.49 2.07
C HIS A 61 -10.09 -1.85 3.32
N HIS A 62 -11.40 -1.97 3.19
CA HIS A 62 -12.29 -2.18 4.34
C HIS A 62 -11.98 -3.47 5.13
N ARG A 63 -11.48 -4.52 4.46
CA ARG A 63 -11.03 -5.77 5.11
C ARG A 63 -9.89 -5.56 6.09
N CYS A 64 -9.11 -4.49 5.94
CA CYS A 64 -8.01 -4.17 6.85
C CYS A 64 -8.50 -3.56 8.17
N LEU A 65 -9.71 -3.00 8.25
CA LEU A 65 -10.21 -2.38 9.49
C LEU A 65 -10.32 -3.42 10.64
N PRO A 66 -10.96 -4.60 10.44
CA PRO A 66 -10.92 -5.67 11.45
C PRO A 66 -9.51 -6.15 11.79
N LEU A 67 -8.58 -6.15 10.82
CA LEU A 67 -7.19 -6.53 11.05
C LEU A 67 -6.49 -5.53 11.99
N LEU A 68 -6.64 -4.22 11.75
CA LEU A 68 -6.07 -3.17 12.62
C LEU A 68 -6.64 -3.25 14.04
N ALA A 69 -7.96 -3.46 14.17
CA ALA A 69 -8.60 -3.63 15.47
C ALA A 69 -8.11 -4.89 16.20
N ALA A 70 -8.00 -6.01 15.48
CA ALA A 70 -7.49 -7.27 16.03
C ALA A 70 -6.02 -7.16 16.44
N PHE A 71 -5.21 -6.42 15.67
CA PHE A 71 -3.82 -6.14 16.00
C PHE A 71 -3.68 -5.36 17.31
N LEU A 72 -4.42 -4.27 17.48
CA LEU A 72 -4.41 -3.49 18.74
C LEU A 72 -4.82 -4.35 19.93
N HIS A 73 -5.88 -5.14 19.78
CA HIS A 73 -6.32 -6.06 20.83
C HIS A 73 -5.24 -7.09 21.17
N PHE A 74 -4.63 -7.70 20.14
CA PHE A 74 -3.57 -8.68 20.31
C PHE A 74 -2.37 -8.07 21.04
N LYS A 75 -1.87 -6.92 20.59
CA LYS A 75 -0.70 -6.26 21.18
C LYS A 75 -0.95 -5.77 22.60
N THR A 76 -2.16 -5.31 22.91
CA THR A 76 -2.54 -4.93 24.28
C THR A 76 -2.55 -6.14 25.23
N LYS A 77 -2.94 -7.32 24.75
CA LYS A 77 -3.02 -8.54 25.56
C LYS A 77 -1.68 -9.29 25.65
N HIS A 78 -1.03 -9.49 24.51
CA HIS A 78 0.10 -10.41 24.33
C HIS A 78 1.43 -9.71 24.03
N GLY A 79 1.42 -8.40 23.77
CA GLY A 79 2.64 -7.65 23.47
C GLY A 79 3.61 -7.56 24.65
N THR A 80 4.82 -7.12 24.35
CA THR A 80 5.86 -6.80 25.34
C THR A 80 5.42 -5.64 26.23
N ARG A 81 6.16 -5.37 27.31
CA ARG A 81 5.92 -4.19 28.16
C ARG A 81 6.01 -2.89 27.36
N VAL A 82 6.96 -2.80 26.42
CA VAL A 82 7.16 -1.65 25.54
C VAL A 82 5.97 -1.46 24.61
N GLU A 83 5.53 -2.54 23.96
CA GLU A 83 4.37 -2.52 23.06
C GLU A 83 3.09 -2.11 23.78
N LYS A 84 2.81 -2.74 24.92
CA LYS A 84 1.62 -2.44 25.73
C LYS A 84 1.55 -0.96 26.11
N ALA A 85 2.68 -0.38 26.51
CA ALA A 85 2.77 1.05 26.85
C ALA A 85 2.42 1.98 25.68
N VAL A 86 2.65 1.56 24.44
CA VAL A 86 2.29 2.32 23.23
C VAL A 86 0.82 2.09 22.85
N TYR A 87 0.31 0.87 22.95
CA TYR A 87 -1.01 0.51 22.38
C TYR A 87 -2.20 0.63 23.35
N GLU A 88 -1.99 0.64 24.67
CA GLU A 88 -3.07 0.53 25.68
C GLU A 88 -4.23 1.53 25.48
N ARG A 89 -3.94 2.73 24.96
CA ARG A 89 -4.92 3.79 24.75
C ARG A 89 -5.09 4.21 23.29
N MET A 90 -4.51 3.44 22.37
CA MET A 90 -4.50 3.76 20.95
C MET A 90 -5.82 3.35 20.31
N SER A 91 -6.54 4.31 19.73
CA SER A 91 -7.68 4.01 18.86
C SER A 91 -7.21 3.49 17.49
N LEU A 92 -8.15 3.02 16.66
CA LEU A 92 -7.85 2.64 15.29
C LEU A 92 -7.29 3.83 14.48
N LEU A 93 -7.83 5.03 14.67
CA LEU A 93 -7.36 6.22 13.95
C LEU A 93 -5.98 6.67 14.45
N ASP A 94 -5.70 6.53 15.75
CA ASP A 94 -4.36 6.76 16.30
C ASP A 94 -3.33 5.78 15.73
N LEU A 95 -3.73 4.52 15.50
CA LEU A 95 -2.87 3.55 14.82
C LEU A 95 -2.61 3.99 13.38
N VAL A 96 -3.61 4.47 12.65
CA VAL A 96 -3.42 5.00 11.28
C VAL A 96 -2.46 6.18 11.27
N ASP A 97 -2.62 7.14 12.18
CA ASP A 97 -1.68 8.26 12.36
C ASP A 97 -0.26 7.75 12.64
N ARG A 98 -0.13 6.74 13.49
CA ARG A 98 1.16 6.12 13.80
C ARG A 98 1.79 5.47 12.57
N LEU A 99 1.01 4.71 11.79
CA LEU A 99 1.49 4.06 10.55
C LEU A 99 1.98 5.10 9.53
N LEU A 100 1.43 6.31 9.51
CA LEU A 100 1.84 7.41 8.63
C LEU A 100 3.07 8.16 9.18
N LEU A 101 3.04 8.54 10.46
CA LEU A 101 4.00 9.47 11.07
C LEU A 101 5.28 8.79 11.55
N LYS A 102 5.23 7.54 12.02
CA LYS A 102 6.40 6.90 12.66
C LYS A 102 7.35 6.24 11.67
N ARG A 103 7.34 6.66 10.41
CA ARG A 103 8.26 6.20 9.37
C ARG A 103 9.58 7.01 9.39
N PRO A 104 10.74 6.39 9.14
CA PRO A 104 11.95 7.14 8.77
C PRO A 104 11.72 7.90 7.44
N VAL A 105 12.62 8.82 7.12
CA VAL A 105 12.57 9.58 5.86
C VAL A 105 12.79 8.64 4.68
N THR A 106 13.83 7.82 4.78
CA THR A 106 14.20 6.81 3.77
C THR A 106 14.34 5.45 4.44
N PHE A 107 13.93 4.41 3.74
CA PHE A 107 14.10 3.01 4.17
C PHE A 107 14.09 2.10 2.94
N LEU A 108 15.22 1.46 2.64
CA LEU A 108 15.40 0.71 1.39
C LEU A 108 16.34 -0.48 1.52
N GLY A 109 16.29 -1.34 0.50
CA GLY A 109 17.17 -2.49 0.38
C GLY A 109 16.83 -3.64 1.32
N ARG A 110 17.64 -4.70 1.28
CA ARG A 110 17.48 -5.89 2.13
C ARG A 110 18.06 -5.70 3.55
N ASP A 111 19.03 -4.79 3.66
CA ASP A 111 19.77 -4.51 4.89
C ASP A 111 19.12 -3.37 5.70
N ASP A 112 17.93 -2.91 5.29
CA ASP A 112 17.19 -1.81 5.91
C ASP A 112 18.05 -0.55 6.01
N GLN A 113 18.66 -0.10 4.91
CA GLN A 113 19.36 1.17 4.90
C GLN A 113 18.35 2.29 5.15
N TYR A 114 18.65 3.20 6.07
CA TYR A 114 17.70 4.23 6.49
C TYR A 114 18.31 5.63 6.62
N LEU A 115 17.44 6.64 6.46
CA LEU A 115 17.62 8.01 6.91
C LEU A 115 16.51 8.34 7.90
N LEU A 116 16.86 8.63 9.14
CA LEU A 116 15.92 9.02 10.18
C LEU A 116 15.52 10.48 10.04
N ARG A 117 14.38 10.84 10.65
CA ARG A 117 13.84 12.22 10.66
C ARG A 117 14.76 13.24 11.33
N ASP A 118 15.69 12.81 12.17
CA ASP A 118 16.74 13.67 12.77
C ASP A 118 18.03 13.73 11.93
N GLY A 119 18.02 13.17 10.71
CA GLY A 119 19.15 13.16 9.80
C GLY A 119 20.14 12.01 10.02
N LYS A 120 19.99 11.19 11.07
CA LYS A 120 20.88 10.04 11.29
C LYS A 120 20.69 8.96 10.24
N ARG A 121 21.78 8.35 9.81
CA ARG A 121 21.81 7.25 8.85
C ARG A 121 22.26 5.97 9.51
N GLY A 122 21.84 4.84 8.96
CA GLY A 122 22.29 3.53 9.42
C GLY A 122 21.69 2.41 8.59
N LYS A 123 21.87 1.18 9.08
CA LYS A 123 21.32 -0.04 8.47
C LYS A 123 20.92 -1.04 9.55
N GLY A 124 19.82 -1.77 9.33
CA GLY A 124 19.31 -2.81 10.24
C GLY A 124 18.82 -2.27 11.59
N GLY A 125 18.52 -3.18 12.51
CA GLY A 125 18.15 -2.87 13.90
C GLY A 125 16.65 -2.68 14.15
N PHE A 126 15.85 -2.51 13.09
CA PHE A 126 14.40 -2.42 13.17
C PHE A 126 13.73 -3.71 13.69
N GLU A 127 14.42 -4.86 13.60
CA GLU A 127 13.98 -6.14 14.16
C GLU A 127 13.82 -6.10 15.69
N LYS A 128 14.49 -5.16 16.36
CA LYS A 128 14.48 -5.03 17.82
C LYS A 128 13.40 -4.06 18.31
N ILE A 129 12.82 -3.23 17.44
CA ILE A 129 11.84 -2.21 17.82
C ILE A 129 10.59 -2.89 18.40
N GLY A 130 10.18 -2.47 19.60
CA GLY A 130 9.07 -3.07 20.34
C GLY A 130 9.46 -4.27 21.22
N SER A 131 10.72 -4.71 21.20
CA SER A 131 11.24 -5.70 22.14
C SER A 131 11.85 -5.06 23.39
N ASP A 132 12.13 -5.86 24.42
CA ASP A 132 12.90 -5.41 25.59
C ASP A 132 14.38 -5.07 25.26
N HIS A 133 14.81 -5.35 24.02
CA HIS A 133 16.14 -5.04 23.49
C HIS A 133 16.14 -3.87 22.51
N GLU A 134 15.03 -3.14 22.37
CA GLU A 134 15.03 -1.91 21.60
C GLU A 134 16.01 -0.89 22.19
N ALA A 135 16.63 -0.08 21.33
CA ALA A 135 17.64 0.89 21.75
C ALA A 135 17.58 2.12 20.86
N ALA A 136 17.78 3.31 21.47
CA ALA A 136 17.80 4.56 20.74
C ALA A 136 18.88 4.54 19.64
N PRO A 137 18.63 5.13 18.46
CA PRO A 137 17.42 5.91 18.10
C PRO A 137 16.23 5.06 17.62
N LEU A 138 16.38 3.73 17.53
CA LEU A 138 15.37 2.82 17.00
C LEU A 138 14.51 2.25 18.14
N CYS A 139 13.57 3.06 18.63
CA CYS A 139 12.60 2.69 19.66
C CYS A 139 11.17 2.78 19.13
N LEU A 140 10.27 1.94 19.67
CA LEU A 140 8.87 1.84 19.23
C LEU A 140 8.13 3.17 19.38
N ARG A 141 8.45 3.96 20.41
CA ARG A 141 7.89 5.31 20.56
C ARG A 141 8.07 6.18 19.30
N ASP A 142 9.20 6.02 18.63
CA ASP A 142 9.66 6.92 17.58
C ASP A 142 9.55 6.31 16.18
N TYR A 143 9.66 4.98 16.06
CA TYR A 143 9.63 4.29 14.76
C TYR A 143 8.73 3.05 14.75
N LEU A 144 8.33 2.64 13.56
CA LEU A 144 7.54 1.42 13.35
C LEU A 144 8.35 0.17 13.68
N SER A 145 7.73 -0.78 14.38
CA SER A 145 8.20 -2.17 14.43
C SER A 145 7.88 -2.89 13.11
N TYR A 146 8.53 -4.03 12.83
CA TYR A 146 8.22 -4.83 11.64
C TYR A 146 6.77 -5.31 11.59
N ASP A 147 6.15 -5.55 12.74
CA ASP A 147 4.73 -5.91 12.81
C ASP A 147 3.83 -4.76 12.33
N GLU A 148 4.21 -3.51 12.63
CA GLU A 148 3.52 -2.32 12.15
C GLU A 148 3.82 -2.00 10.69
N MET A 149 5.06 -2.21 10.23
CA MET A 149 5.43 -1.98 8.83
C MET A 149 4.55 -2.79 7.87
N LYS A 150 4.20 -4.03 8.24
CA LYS A 150 3.33 -4.89 7.43
C LYS A 150 1.89 -4.34 7.35
N LEU A 151 1.38 -3.73 8.42
CA LEU A 151 0.10 -3.01 8.38
C LEU A 151 0.20 -1.73 7.56
N SER A 152 1.29 -0.98 7.74
CA SER A 152 1.60 0.24 7.01
C SER A 152 1.66 0.01 5.49
N ALA A 153 2.11 -1.18 5.06
CA ALA A 153 2.12 -1.59 3.66
C ALA A 153 0.72 -1.82 3.05
N LEU A 154 -0.35 -1.84 3.86
CA LEU A 154 -1.73 -1.91 3.37
C LEU A 154 -2.37 -0.52 3.24
N LEU A 155 -1.72 0.53 3.76
CA LEU A 155 -2.24 1.89 3.80
C LEU A 155 -1.72 2.69 2.59
N SER A 156 -2.66 3.17 1.79
CA SER A 156 -2.39 4.05 0.65
C SER A 156 -2.65 5.51 1.00
N VAL A 157 -2.12 6.42 0.17
CA VAL A 157 -2.47 7.85 0.21
C VAL A 157 -2.80 8.28 -1.21
N SER A 158 -3.91 8.98 -1.38
CA SER A 158 -4.40 9.44 -2.68
C SER A 158 -4.52 10.96 -2.69
N SER A 159 -4.14 11.61 -3.79
CA SER A 159 -4.40 13.03 -4.04
C SER A 159 -4.51 13.33 -5.53
N ALA A 160 -5.22 14.41 -5.86
CA ALA A 160 -5.00 15.09 -7.13
C ALA A 160 -3.65 15.82 -7.08
N SER A 161 -2.91 15.80 -8.19
CA SER A 161 -1.60 16.44 -8.30
C SER A 161 -1.42 17.08 -9.66
N PHE A 162 -0.60 18.13 -9.70
CA PHE A 162 0.03 18.57 -10.93
C PHE A 162 1.15 17.62 -11.31
N PHE A 163 1.39 17.49 -12.61
CA PHE A 163 2.56 16.81 -13.13
C PHE A 163 3.50 17.82 -13.80
N VAL A 164 4.79 17.52 -13.77
CA VAL A 164 5.86 18.39 -14.28
C VAL A 164 6.47 17.84 -15.57
N ASN A 165 6.37 16.54 -15.79
CA ASN A 165 6.86 15.82 -16.96
C ASN A 165 6.10 14.49 -17.14
N ASP A 166 6.60 13.57 -17.97
CA ASP A 166 5.98 12.27 -18.25
C ASP A 166 6.03 11.27 -17.07
N GLY A 167 6.81 11.57 -16.02
CA GLY A 167 6.98 10.69 -14.86
C GLY A 167 7.84 9.45 -15.15
N SER A 168 8.59 9.41 -16.25
CA SER A 168 9.51 8.31 -16.54
C SER A 168 10.52 8.12 -15.41
N ARG A 169 11.05 6.89 -15.24
CA ARG A 169 12.01 6.59 -14.16
C ARG A 169 13.30 7.41 -14.20
N LYS A 170 13.59 8.09 -15.31
CA LYS A 170 14.80 8.92 -15.50
C LYS A 170 14.49 10.41 -15.53
N ASN A 171 13.26 10.81 -15.17
CA ASN A 171 12.77 12.17 -15.35
C ASN A 171 13.56 13.22 -14.54
N GLN A 172 14.08 12.86 -13.36
CA GLN A 172 14.96 13.71 -12.53
C GLN A 172 14.38 15.11 -12.23
N GLY A 173 13.05 15.26 -12.28
CA GLY A 173 12.37 16.54 -12.06
C GLY A 173 12.57 17.57 -13.18
N VAL A 174 13.10 17.15 -14.32
CA VAL A 174 13.26 18.01 -15.49
C VAL A 174 11.88 18.29 -16.09
N PRO A 175 11.45 19.56 -16.26
CA PRO A 175 10.16 19.87 -16.87
C PRO A 175 10.00 19.33 -18.29
N GLY A 176 8.85 18.72 -18.56
CA GLY A 176 8.48 18.22 -19.87
C GLY A 176 7.94 19.32 -20.80
N ALA A 177 7.87 19.03 -22.09
CA ALA A 177 7.22 19.91 -23.05
C ALA A 177 5.69 19.93 -22.82
N ARG A 178 5.06 21.12 -22.89
CA ARG A 178 3.61 21.23 -22.73
C ARG A 178 2.89 20.35 -23.76
N GLY A 179 1.88 19.61 -23.30
CA GLY A 179 1.10 18.68 -24.13
C GLY A 179 1.76 17.33 -24.41
N SER A 180 3.01 17.10 -23.98
CA SER A 180 3.65 15.77 -24.10
C SER A 180 3.31 14.82 -22.95
N PHE A 181 2.63 15.31 -21.92
CA PHE A 181 2.21 14.58 -20.73
C PHE A 181 0.90 15.20 -20.21
N GLN A 182 0.19 14.51 -19.32
CA GLN A 182 -0.97 15.08 -18.64
C GLN A 182 -0.56 16.18 -17.67
N ASP A 183 -1.22 17.33 -17.70
CA ASP A 183 -0.88 18.44 -16.81
C ASP A 183 -1.21 18.17 -15.33
N SER A 184 -2.19 17.29 -15.09
CA SER A 184 -2.67 16.89 -13.77
C SER A 184 -3.44 15.59 -13.82
N GLY A 185 -3.57 14.92 -12.67
CA GLY A 185 -4.37 13.72 -12.51
C GLY A 185 -4.45 13.31 -11.04
N VAL A 186 -4.98 12.12 -10.78
CA VAL A 186 -4.93 11.53 -9.44
C VAL A 186 -3.72 10.61 -9.35
N ILE A 187 -2.96 10.73 -8.28
CA ILE A 187 -1.81 9.87 -7.98
C ILE A 187 -2.01 9.20 -6.62
N VAL A 188 -1.78 7.89 -6.58
CA VAL A 188 -2.01 7.05 -5.40
C VAL A 188 -0.71 6.36 -4.99
N GLY A 189 -0.24 6.59 -3.77
CA GLY A 189 0.87 5.87 -3.18
C GLY A 189 0.45 4.47 -2.77
N MET A 190 1.09 3.46 -3.36
CA MET A 190 0.75 2.05 -3.14
C MET A 190 1.97 1.22 -2.79
N VAL A 191 1.86 0.44 -1.72
CA VAL A 191 2.96 -0.39 -1.25
C VAL A 191 2.80 -1.83 -1.71
N GLY A 192 3.80 -2.32 -2.43
CA GLY A 192 3.89 -3.71 -2.88
C GLY A 192 4.27 -4.68 -1.75
N ALA A 193 4.22 -5.99 -2.04
CA ALA A 193 4.68 -7.01 -1.09
C ALA A 193 6.21 -6.99 -0.96
N ARG A 194 6.73 -6.92 0.27
CA ARG A 194 8.18 -6.92 0.53
C ARG A 194 8.66 -8.33 0.87
N LEU A 195 9.14 -9.05 -0.13
CA LEU A 195 9.75 -10.38 0.04
C LEU A 195 11.29 -10.36 0.13
N LYS A 196 11.90 -9.16 0.22
CA LYS A 196 13.36 -8.99 0.29
C LYS A 196 13.98 -9.28 1.67
N LYS A 197 13.17 -9.35 2.73
CA LYS A 197 13.62 -9.60 4.11
C LYS A 197 13.07 -10.93 4.62
N VAL A 198 13.94 -11.93 4.75
CA VAL A 198 13.58 -13.26 5.23
C VAL A 198 13.00 -13.19 6.64
N GLY A 199 11.82 -13.77 6.85
CA GLY A 199 11.17 -13.87 8.16
C GLY A 199 10.29 -12.68 8.55
N TYR A 200 10.20 -11.63 7.72
CA TYR A 200 9.51 -10.39 8.05
C TYR A 200 8.58 -9.94 6.92
N MET A 201 7.64 -9.03 7.23
CA MET A 201 6.69 -8.50 6.24
C MET A 201 5.86 -9.61 5.59
N GLU A 202 5.54 -9.49 4.30
CA GLU A 202 4.81 -10.51 3.55
C GLU A 202 5.55 -11.85 3.44
N TRP A 203 6.86 -11.94 3.73
CA TRP A 203 7.55 -13.24 3.79
C TRP A 203 6.88 -14.20 4.78
N GLN A 204 6.35 -13.68 5.89
CA GLN A 204 5.72 -14.49 6.92
C GLN A 204 4.46 -15.23 6.43
N ASP A 205 3.77 -14.69 5.43
CA ASP A 205 2.50 -15.24 4.95
C ASP A 205 2.66 -15.89 3.58
N CYS A 206 3.48 -15.29 2.72
CA CYS A 206 3.65 -15.69 1.33
C CYS A 206 4.74 -16.74 1.15
N VAL A 207 5.70 -16.88 2.06
CA VAL A 207 6.83 -17.81 1.88
C VAL A 207 6.79 -18.91 2.93
N VAL A 208 6.88 -20.15 2.49
CA VAL A 208 6.89 -21.33 3.34
C VAL A 208 8.31 -21.89 3.41
N THR A 209 8.85 -21.99 4.62
CA THR A 209 10.16 -22.62 4.88
C THR A 209 10.11 -23.55 6.09
N PRO A 210 10.97 -24.58 6.17
CA PRO A 210 11.03 -25.47 7.34
C PRO A 210 11.30 -24.75 8.66
N LYS A 211 12.11 -23.68 8.62
CA LYS A 211 12.51 -22.93 9.82
C LYS A 211 11.39 -22.05 10.36
N GLN A 212 10.63 -21.40 9.46
CA GLN A 212 9.57 -20.47 9.85
C GLN A 212 8.25 -21.18 10.13
N ASN A 213 7.84 -22.09 9.23
CA ASN A 213 6.49 -22.62 9.19
C ASN A 213 6.32 -23.81 10.13
N THR A 214 6.47 -23.60 11.43
CA THR A 214 6.29 -24.62 12.45
C THR A 214 5.05 -24.33 13.30
N ARG A 215 4.47 -25.36 13.94
CA ARG A 215 3.34 -25.18 14.88
C ARG A 215 3.72 -24.27 16.04
N GLN A 216 4.96 -24.38 16.54
CA GLN A 216 5.49 -23.54 17.61
C GLN A 216 5.56 -22.05 17.21
N ALA A 217 5.77 -21.75 15.93
CA ALA A 217 5.78 -20.39 15.40
C ALA A 217 4.37 -19.86 15.06
N GLY A 218 3.30 -20.61 15.37
CA GLY A 218 1.92 -20.20 15.12
C GLY A 218 1.39 -20.49 13.71
N TYR A 219 2.02 -21.43 13.00
CA TYR A 219 1.52 -21.90 11.70
C TYR A 219 0.63 -23.13 11.85
N GLY A 220 -0.28 -23.33 10.89
CA GLY A 220 -1.27 -24.39 10.90
C GLY A 220 -2.61 -23.98 11.49
N SER A 221 -3.40 -24.98 11.88
CA SER A 221 -4.78 -24.79 12.35
C SER A 221 -4.90 -24.43 13.83
N SER A 222 -3.79 -24.28 14.57
CA SER A 222 -3.85 -23.84 15.96
C SER A 222 -4.56 -22.48 16.02
N ARG A 223 -5.49 -22.33 16.96
CA ARG A 223 -6.20 -21.07 17.22
C ARG A 223 -6.10 -20.68 18.68
N ASP A 224 -5.01 -21.04 19.33
CA ASP A 224 -4.71 -20.64 20.71
C ASP A 224 -4.72 -19.11 20.91
N GLY A 225 -4.62 -18.35 19.80
CA GLY A 225 -4.77 -16.90 19.78
C GLY A 225 -3.52 -16.16 20.26
N HIS A 226 -2.40 -16.87 20.45
CA HIS A 226 -1.16 -16.32 20.99
C HIS A 226 -0.16 -15.85 19.93
N HIS A 227 -0.46 -16.07 18.65
CA HIS A 227 0.41 -15.73 17.52
C HIS A 227 -0.22 -14.71 16.57
N LEU A 228 0.55 -13.71 16.16
CA LEU A 228 0.12 -12.69 15.18
C LEU A 228 -0.25 -13.31 13.83
N GLN A 229 0.39 -14.43 13.46
CA GLN A 229 0.15 -15.19 12.23
C GLN A 229 -1.32 -15.55 12.06
N HIS A 230 -2.05 -15.81 13.16
CA HIS A 230 -3.48 -16.15 13.10
C HIS A 230 -4.35 -14.97 12.63
N LEU A 231 -3.95 -13.73 12.90
CA LEU A 231 -4.67 -12.54 12.46
C LEU A 231 -4.53 -12.39 10.93
N TRP A 232 -3.32 -12.60 10.42
CA TRP A 232 -3.01 -12.58 9.00
C TRP A 232 -3.69 -13.74 8.25
N ALA A 233 -3.62 -14.96 8.78
CA ALA A 233 -4.32 -16.12 8.23
C ALA A 233 -5.83 -15.86 8.06
N ARG A 234 -6.46 -15.22 9.07
CA ARG A 234 -7.87 -14.82 9.01
C ARG A 234 -8.12 -13.73 7.97
N MET A 235 -7.24 -12.74 7.86
CA MET A 235 -7.33 -11.70 6.81
C MET A 235 -7.34 -12.32 5.42
N TRP A 236 -6.50 -13.32 5.19
CA TRP A 236 -6.37 -14.04 3.92
C TRP A 236 -7.44 -15.12 3.69
N ASP A 237 -8.26 -15.44 4.70
CA ASP A 237 -9.19 -16.57 4.70
C ASP A 237 -8.51 -17.91 4.37
N VAL A 238 -7.30 -18.11 4.89
CA VAL A 238 -6.52 -19.34 4.71
C VAL A 238 -6.06 -19.93 6.04
N THR A 239 -5.59 -21.16 5.99
CA THR A 239 -4.70 -21.70 7.02
C THR A 239 -3.28 -21.58 6.52
N LEU A 240 -2.42 -20.83 7.23
CA LEU A 240 -1.01 -20.75 6.85
C LEU A 240 -0.36 -22.13 7.06
N PRO A 241 0.38 -22.66 6.07
CA PRO A 241 0.83 -24.04 6.10
C PRO A 241 1.94 -24.27 7.13
N VAL A 242 1.97 -25.49 7.67
CA VAL A 242 3.09 -26.03 8.46
C VAL A 242 4.00 -26.84 7.54
N TRP A 243 5.31 -26.76 7.75
CA TRP A 243 6.29 -27.61 7.12
C TRP A 243 6.58 -28.84 8.01
N GLU A 244 6.10 -30.00 7.60
CA GLU A 244 6.38 -31.30 8.25
C GLU A 244 6.93 -32.28 7.20
N GLY A 245 7.93 -33.09 7.57
CA GLY A 245 8.56 -34.04 6.64
C GLY A 245 9.14 -33.35 5.40
N GLU A 246 8.64 -33.74 4.22
CA GLU A 246 9.04 -33.18 2.92
C GLU A 246 8.46 -31.79 2.62
N GLY A 247 7.58 -31.26 3.49
CA GLY A 247 6.92 -29.97 3.33
C GLY A 247 5.53 -30.07 2.69
N PRO A 248 4.86 -28.93 2.45
CA PRO A 248 3.57 -28.91 1.75
C PRO A 248 3.68 -29.46 0.34
N THR A 249 2.63 -30.15 -0.12
CA THR A 249 2.55 -30.65 -1.49
C THR A 249 2.62 -29.48 -2.48
N VAL A 250 3.58 -29.53 -3.40
CA VAL A 250 3.66 -28.59 -4.52
C VAL A 250 2.46 -28.84 -5.45
N GLY A 251 1.68 -27.79 -5.69
CA GLY A 251 0.45 -27.82 -6.50
C GLY A 251 0.08 -26.38 -6.90
N ASP A 252 -1.12 -26.16 -7.43
CA ASP A 252 -1.52 -24.87 -8.01
C ASP A 252 -1.38 -23.67 -7.04
N ASP A 253 -1.49 -23.91 -5.74
CA ASP A 253 -1.37 -22.89 -4.69
C ASP A 253 0.08 -22.62 -4.25
N PHE A 254 1.05 -23.45 -4.63
CA PHE A 254 2.44 -23.37 -4.18
C PHE A 254 3.45 -23.50 -5.31
N LEU A 255 4.32 -22.50 -5.45
CA LEU A 255 5.42 -22.51 -6.40
C LEU A 255 6.75 -22.86 -5.69
N LEU A 256 7.46 -23.87 -6.19
CA LEU A 256 8.77 -24.25 -5.69
C LEU A 256 9.82 -23.22 -6.13
N VAL A 257 10.39 -22.49 -5.18
CA VAL A 257 11.48 -21.54 -5.42
C VAL A 257 12.83 -22.25 -5.36
N ASN A 258 13.01 -23.09 -4.33
CA ASN A 258 14.15 -24.01 -4.17
C ASN A 258 13.76 -25.13 -3.20
N LYS A 259 14.68 -26.07 -2.94
CA LYS A 259 14.44 -27.28 -2.12
C LYS A 259 13.78 -27.03 -0.76
N THR A 260 13.93 -25.87 -0.15
CA THR A 260 13.41 -25.55 1.19
C THR A 260 12.60 -24.25 1.23
N THR A 261 12.16 -23.76 0.07
CA THR A 261 11.42 -22.50 -0.05
C THR A 261 10.29 -22.65 -1.08
N LEU A 262 9.06 -22.47 -0.62
CA LEU A 262 7.86 -22.40 -1.45
C LEU A 262 7.26 -21.00 -1.39
N LEU A 263 6.72 -20.52 -2.49
CA LEU A 263 5.84 -19.35 -2.54
C LEU A 263 4.39 -19.82 -2.47
N ASN A 264 3.64 -19.35 -1.48
CA ASN A 264 2.19 -19.48 -1.39
C ASN A 264 1.54 -18.49 -2.37
N VAL A 265 1.21 -18.98 -3.56
CA VAL A 265 0.67 -18.20 -4.67
C VAL A 265 -0.69 -17.62 -4.30
N ALA A 266 -1.55 -18.39 -3.60
CA ALA A 266 -2.87 -17.93 -3.20
C ALA A 266 -2.82 -16.71 -2.27
N VAL A 267 -1.98 -16.75 -1.23
CA VAL A 267 -1.79 -15.61 -0.31
C VAL A 267 -1.14 -14.42 -0.99
N TYR A 268 -0.14 -14.66 -1.84
CA TYR A 268 0.49 -13.59 -2.61
C TYR A 268 -0.52 -12.91 -3.55
N LYS A 269 -1.33 -13.67 -4.27
CA LYS A 269 -2.41 -13.16 -5.12
C LYS A 269 -3.43 -12.37 -4.30
N ALA A 270 -3.89 -12.88 -3.16
CA ALA A 270 -4.83 -12.17 -2.29
C ALA A 270 -4.27 -10.83 -1.80
N ARG A 271 -2.97 -10.77 -1.47
CA ARG A 271 -2.28 -9.52 -1.07
C ARG A 271 -2.21 -8.51 -2.22
N MET A 272 -2.04 -8.96 -3.45
CA MET A 272 -2.05 -8.09 -4.64
C MET A 272 -3.47 -7.64 -5.01
N GLN A 273 -4.45 -8.53 -4.90
CA GLN A 273 -5.86 -8.23 -5.17
C GLN A 273 -6.38 -7.15 -4.23
N LEU A 274 -6.02 -7.20 -2.94
CA LEU A 274 -6.42 -6.18 -1.97
C LEU A 274 -5.95 -4.76 -2.37
N ALA A 275 -4.72 -4.67 -2.88
CA ALA A 275 -4.16 -3.42 -3.39
C ALA A 275 -4.91 -2.97 -4.66
N ALA A 276 -5.20 -3.91 -5.55
CA ALA A 276 -5.96 -3.68 -6.78
C ALA A 276 -7.37 -3.15 -6.53
N GLU A 277 -8.14 -3.81 -5.65
CA GLU A 277 -9.49 -3.41 -5.24
C GLU A 277 -9.49 -2.00 -4.64
N THR A 278 -8.47 -1.68 -3.83
CA THR A 278 -8.29 -0.34 -3.26
C THR A 278 -8.10 0.72 -4.35
N LEU A 279 -7.22 0.47 -5.32
CA LEU A 279 -6.94 1.41 -6.42
C LEU A 279 -8.13 1.55 -7.37
N LEU A 280 -8.81 0.45 -7.72
CA LEU A 280 -10.00 0.49 -8.57
C LEU A 280 -11.16 1.25 -7.91
N GLY A 281 -11.40 1.01 -6.62
CA GLY A 281 -12.39 1.74 -5.84
C GLY A 281 -12.11 3.25 -5.82
N GLU A 282 -10.86 3.62 -5.61
CA GLU A 282 -10.41 5.01 -5.63
C GLU A 282 -10.55 5.65 -7.01
N ALA A 283 -10.09 4.96 -8.05
CA ALA A 283 -10.16 5.43 -9.43
C ALA A 283 -11.61 5.72 -9.84
N LYS A 284 -12.54 4.81 -9.51
CA LYS A 284 -13.98 5.01 -9.71
C LYS A 284 -14.49 6.22 -8.93
N SER A 285 -14.18 6.32 -7.63
CA SER A 285 -14.65 7.43 -6.77
C SER A 285 -14.25 8.80 -7.34
N ARG A 286 -12.98 8.94 -7.73
CA ARG A 286 -12.44 10.16 -8.33
C ARG A 286 -13.05 10.46 -9.70
N ALA A 287 -13.24 9.45 -10.53
CA ALA A 287 -13.88 9.61 -11.83
C ALA A 287 -15.35 10.05 -11.69
N VAL A 288 -16.11 9.47 -10.78
CA VAL A 288 -17.49 9.89 -10.47
C VAL A 288 -17.54 11.34 -10.02
N ALA A 289 -16.66 11.75 -9.09
CA ALA A 289 -16.59 13.13 -8.61
C ALA A 289 -16.28 14.15 -9.72
N GLY A 290 -15.52 13.74 -10.74
CA GLY A 290 -15.20 14.56 -11.92
C GLY A 290 -16.17 14.42 -13.10
N GLY A 291 -17.14 13.51 -13.06
CA GLY A 291 -17.99 13.17 -14.22
C GLY A 291 -17.22 12.49 -15.37
N LEU A 292 -16.14 11.78 -15.08
CA LEU A 292 -15.21 11.15 -16.04
C LEU A 292 -15.20 9.62 -15.90
N ARG A 293 -14.33 8.96 -16.68
CA ARG A 293 -13.94 7.54 -16.51
C ARG A 293 -12.43 7.42 -16.25
N ALA A 294 -11.99 6.49 -15.39
CA ALA A 294 -10.58 6.36 -14.99
C ALA A 294 -9.76 5.33 -15.80
N THR A 295 -8.42 5.45 -15.74
CA THR A 295 -7.43 4.52 -16.34
C THR A 295 -6.32 4.08 -15.34
N PRO A 296 -6.43 2.94 -14.62
CA PRO A 296 -5.44 2.38 -13.67
C PRO A 296 -4.50 1.29 -14.27
N SER A 297 -3.64 0.60 -13.47
CA SER A 297 -2.60 -0.37 -13.93
C SER A 297 -2.44 -1.64 -13.03
N PHE A 298 -1.80 -2.75 -13.49
CA PHE A 298 -1.44 -4.13 -12.93
C PHE A 298 -2.30 -5.43 -13.21
N VAL A 299 -1.74 -6.67 -13.38
CA VAL A 299 -2.33 -7.76 -14.27
C VAL A 299 -3.28 -8.87 -13.69
N GLU A 300 -2.84 -9.99 -13.09
CA GLU A 300 -3.76 -11.15 -12.84
C GLU A 300 -4.70 -10.96 -11.65
N ALA A 301 -4.15 -10.65 -10.46
CA ALA A 301 -4.95 -10.34 -9.27
C ALA A 301 -5.94 -9.17 -9.50
N TRP A 302 -5.70 -8.43 -10.58
CA TRP A 302 -6.56 -7.36 -11.04
C TRP A 302 -7.72 -7.83 -11.89
N GLY A 303 -7.64 -8.92 -12.65
CA GLY A 303 -8.86 -9.45 -13.26
C GLY A 303 -9.83 -9.97 -12.20
N ASP A 304 -9.33 -10.53 -11.10
CA ASP A 304 -10.15 -10.83 -9.93
C ASP A 304 -10.69 -9.53 -9.28
N ALA A 305 -9.87 -8.49 -9.13
CA ALA A 305 -10.32 -7.20 -8.60
C ALA A 305 -11.34 -6.47 -9.51
N ILE A 306 -11.21 -6.56 -10.83
CA ILE A 306 -12.15 -6.00 -11.82
C ILE A 306 -13.53 -6.67 -11.66
N ARG A 307 -13.56 -7.98 -11.37
CA ARG A 307 -14.80 -8.71 -11.09
C ARG A 307 -15.38 -8.38 -9.72
N ALA A 308 -14.52 -8.14 -8.72
CA ALA A 308 -14.91 -7.91 -7.33
C ALA A 308 -15.28 -6.45 -7.03
N THR A 309 -14.92 -5.51 -7.90
CA THR A 309 -15.12 -4.07 -7.69
C THR A 309 -16.12 -3.50 -8.69
N ASP A 310 -16.90 -2.52 -8.28
CA ASP A 310 -17.72 -1.74 -9.22
C ASP A 310 -16.82 -0.85 -10.11
N VAL A 311 -16.69 -1.24 -11.38
CA VAL A 311 -15.85 -0.57 -12.38
C VAL A 311 -16.66 0.25 -13.40
N THR A 312 -17.90 0.62 -13.06
CA THR A 312 -18.80 1.39 -13.96
C THR A 312 -18.23 2.73 -14.43
N HIS A 313 -17.30 3.33 -13.70
CA HIS A 313 -16.59 4.55 -14.09
C HIS A 313 -15.10 4.32 -14.39
N VAL A 314 -14.72 3.11 -14.78
CA VAL A 314 -13.38 2.79 -15.29
C VAL A 314 -13.48 2.58 -16.82
N ALA A 315 -12.60 3.22 -17.58
CA ALA A 315 -12.56 3.13 -19.04
C ALA A 315 -11.51 2.14 -19.53
N HIS A 316 -10.29 2.30 -19.03
CA HIS A 316 -9.15 1.53 -19.46
C HIS A 316 -8.42 0.99 -18.23
N ILE A 317 -7.67 -0.09 -18.37
CA ILE A 317 -6.66 -0.49 -17.39
C ILE A 317 -5.39 -0.79 -18.20
N ASP A 318 -4.27 -0.14 -17.87
CA ASP A 318 -3.01 -0.20 -18.60
C ASP A 318 -1.91 -0.86 -17.77
N PHE A 319 -1.47 -2.03 -18.20
CA PHE A 319 -0.37 -2.80 -17.63
C PHE A 319 0.97 -2.32 -18.15
N SER A 320 1.39 -1.17 -17.64
CA SER A 320 2.61 -0.49 -18.07
C SER A 320 3.86 -1.17 -17.52
N TRP A 321 4.78 -1.55 -18.40
CA TRP A 321 6.05 -2.21 -18.07
C TRP A 321 5.89 -3.57 -17.35
N ILE A 322 4.73 -4.22 -17.48
CA ILE A 322 4.49 -5.56 -16.93
C ILE A 322 4.70 -6.61 -18.03
N GLY A 323 5.54 -7.60 -17.74
CA GLY A 323 5.84 -8.72 -18.66
C GLY A 323 4.74 -9.78 -18.70
N ALA A 324 3.50 -9.38 -18.99
CA ALA A 324 2.37 -10.28 -19.18
C ALA A 324 1.72 -10.00 -20.54
N ALA A 325 1.10 -11.04 -21.13
CA ALA A 325 0.45 -10.95 -22.43
C ALA A 325 -1.08 -10.87 -22.34
N GLU A 326 -1.65 -11.27 -21.20
CA GLU A 326 -3.09 -11.30 -20.96
C GLU A 326 -3.42 -11.22 -19.47
N CYS A 327 -4.67 -10.83 -19.17
CA CYS A 327 -5.24 -10.75 -17.83
C CYS A 327 -6.53 -11.58 -17.82
N HIS A 328 -6.50 -12.77 -17.22
CA HIS A 328 -7.60 -13.76 -17.30
C HIS A 328 -8.06 -14.03 -18.74
N GLY A 329 -7.11 -14.23 -19.65
CA GLY A 329 -7.40 -14.48 -21.08
C GLY A 329 -7.74 -13.22 -21.90
N VAL A 330 -7.78 -12.04 -21.28
CA VAL A 330 -8.04 -10.75 -21.96
C VAL A 330 -6.72 -10.14 -22.42
N ARG A 331 -6.58 -9.91 -23.72
CA ARG A 331 -5.36 -9.38 -24.35
C ARG A 331 -5.41 -7.85 -24.48
N ASP A 332 -4.29 -7.28 -24.92
CA ASP A 332 -4.17 -5.86 -25.23
C ASP A 332 -5.26 -5.40 -26.22
N GLY A 333 -5.94 -4.30 -25.89
CA GLY A 333 -7.03 -3.71 -26.66
C GLY A 333 -8.40 -4.39 -26.48
N GLU A 334 -8.50 -5.49 -25.74
CA GLU A 334 -9.76 -6.22 -25.54
C GLU A 334 -10.55 -5.70 -24.34
N VAL A 335 -11.88 -5.87 -24.40
CA VAL A 335 -12.78 -5.51 -23.30
C VAL A 335 -12.85 -6.65 -22.29
N PHE A 336 -12.65 -6.33 -21.01
CA PHE A 336 -12.74 -7.31 -19.94
C PHE A 336 -14.20 -7.83 -19.80
N PRO A 337 -14.44 -9.15 -19.86
CA PRO A 337 -15.78 -9.73 -19.90
C PRO A 337 -16.70 -9.26 -18.77
N GLY A 338 -17.94 -8.91 -19.12
CA GLY A 338 -18.94 -8.42 -18.16
C GLY A 338 -18.77 -6.96 -17.74
N THR A 339 -17.85 -6.23 -18.38
CA THR A 339 -17.57 -4.81 -18.09
C THR A 339 -17.48 -4.00 -19.38
N GLN A 340 -17.16 -2.71 -19.23
CA GLN A 340 -16.82 -1.78 -20.31
C GLN A 340 -15.35 -1.36 -20.29
N VAL A 341 -14.51 -2.08 -19.53
CA VAL A 341 -13.11 -1.76 -19.30
C VAL A 341 -12.26 -2.37 -20.40
N VAL A 342 -11.47 -1.55 -21.09
CA VAL A 342 -10.49 -2.02 -22.08
C VAL A 342 -9.15 -2.26 -21.39
N VAL A 343 -8.59 -3.44 -21.57
CA VAL A 343 -7.28 -3.81 -21.02
C VAL A 343 -6.17 -3.46 -22.01
N HIS A 344 -5.08 -2.87 -21.53
CA HIS A 344 -3.89 -2.57 -22.33
C HIS A 344 -2.63 -3.15 -21.67
N PHE A 345 -1.65 -3.52 -22.47
CA PHE A 345 -0.31 -3.92 -22.05
C PHE A 345 0.70 -3.05 -22.78
N SER A 346 1.32 -2.10 -22.08
CA SER A 346 2.11 -1.04 -22.72
C SER A 346 3.45 -0.80 -22.03
N LYS A 347 4.19 0.20 -22.51
CA LYS A 347 5.39 0.76 -21.87
C LYS A 347 5.25 2.26 -21.63
N ARG A 348 4.02 2.73 -21.38
CA ARG A 348 3.76 4.15 -21.10
C ARG A 348 4.48 4.62 -19.85
N SER A 349 4.80 5.91 -19.81
CA SER A 349 5.24 6.59 -18.59
C SER A 349 4.05 6.91 -17.68
N LEU A 350 4.31 7.26 -16.41
CA LEU A 350 3.24 7.48 -15.42
C LEU A 350 2.23 8.51 -15.91
N HIS A 351 2.71 9.62 -16.47
CA HIS A 351 1.88 10.79 -16.78
C HIS A 351 1.57 10.92 -18.27
N ASP A 352 1.72 9.84 -19.06
CA ASP A 352 1.40 9.87 -20.48
C ASP A 352 -0.07 10.27 -20.72
N PRO A 353 -0.37 11.01 -21.80
CA PRO A 353 -1.74 11.44 -22.12
C PRO A 353 -2.76 10.30 -22.13
N VAL A 354 -3.98 10.62 -21.72
CA VAL A 354 -5.13 9.70 -21.75
C VAL A 354 -6.22 10.28 -22.67
N PRO A 355 -7.11 9.43 -23.22
CA PRO A 355 -8.17 9.89 -24.13
C PRO A 355 -9.03 11.01 -23.54
N ALA A 356 -9.56 11.88 -24.40
CA ALA A 356 -10.49 12.93 -23.98
C ALA A 356 -11.70 12.34 -23.24
N GLY A 357 -12.14 13.01 -22.16
CA GLY A 357 -13.23 12.52 -21.31
C GLY A 357 -12.82 11.45 -20.29
N THR A 358 -11.52 11.18 -20.15
CA THR A 358 -10.99 10.27 -19.11
C THR A 358 -10.14 11.01 -18.08
N LEU A 359 -10.16 10.51 -16.84
CA LEU A 359 -9.29 10.94 -15.75
C LEU A 359 -8.09 9.99 -15.66
N LEU A 360 -6.88 10.53 -15.70
CA LEU A 360 -5.68 9.76 -15.39
C LEU A 360 -5.64 9.49 -13.88
N VAL A 361 -5.64 8.20 -13.50
CA VAL A 361 -5.46 7.74 -12.11
C VAL A 361 -4.28 6.79 -12.08
N VAL A 362 -3.17 7.24 -11.52
CA VAL A 362 -1.90 6.51 -11.52
C VAL A 362 -1.55 6.06 -10.12
N SER A 363 -0.86 4.92 -10.03
CA SER A 363 -0.16 4.56 -8.80
C SER A 363 1.33 4.67 -8.97
N TYR A 364 2.01 5.03 -7.90
CA TYR A 364 3.45 4.84 -7.78
C TYR A 364 3.74 3.82 -6.68
N ALA A 365 4.78 3.02 -6.91
CA ALA A 365 5.28 2.11 -5.90
C ALA A 365 5.85 2.93 -4.75
N TRP A 366 5.45 2.58 -3.53
CA TRP A 366 5.92 3.15 -2.27
C TRP A 366 6.38 2.05 -1.31
N ASP A 367 7.12 2.42 -0.26
CA ASP A 367 7.58 1.53 0.79
C ASP A 367 6.80 1.72 2.10
N GLY A 368 6.47 0.60 2.74
CA GLY A 368 5.67 0.59 3.98
C GLY A 368 6.37 1.21 5.19
N ASN A 369 7.65 1.59 5.09
CA ASN A 369 8.41 2.18 6.19
C ASN A 369 9.27 3.38 5.74
N SER A 370 8.80 4.19 4.80
CA SER A 370 9.47 5.45 4.42
C SER A 370 8.46 6.59 4.23
N MET A 371 8.94 7.82 4.18
CA MET A 371 8.14 8.95 3.72
C MET A 371 7.84 8.83 2.21
N PRO A 372 6.80 9.48 1.69
CA PRO A 372 6.57 9.54 0.24
C PRO A 372 7.81 10.03 -0.49
N GLY A 373 8.20 9.34 -1.56
CA GLY A 373 9.37 9.66 -2.35
C GLY A 373 10.65 8.92 -1.96
N ASN A 374 10.75 8.34 -0.75
CA ASN A 374 11.82 7.47 -0.27
C ASN A 374 13.25 7.89 -0.70
N GLU A 375 13.75 7.37 -1.83
CA GLU A 375 15.04 7.68 -2.44
C GLU A 375 15.22 9.17 -2.84
N TYR A 376 14.13 9.87 -3.13
CA TYR A 376 14.10 11.31 -3.38
C TYR A 376 14.86 12.10 -2.31
N TRP A 377 14.64 11.77 -1.04
CA TRP A 377 15.20 12.47 0.12
C TRP A 377 16.72 12.28 0.29
N ILE A 378 17.31 11.35 -0.44
CA ILE A 378 18.77 11.12 -0.48
C ILE A 378 19.38 11.47 -1.83
N GLY A 379 18.67 12.24 -2.67
CA GLY A 379 19.17 12.73 -3.96
C GLY A 379 19.15 11.69 -5.08
N LYS A 380 18.52 10.53 -4.87
CA LYS A 380 18.36 9.49 -5.89
C LYS A 380 17.09 9.80 -6.72
N LEU A 381 17.22 10.74 -7.65
CA LEU A 381 16.13 11.28 -8.47
C LEU A 381 15.81 10.45 -9.73
N ALA A 382 16.50 9.32 -9.91
CA ALA A 382 16.34 8.43 -11.06
C ALA A 382 16.27 6.97 -10.62
N SER A 383 15.78 6.11 -11.52
CA SER A 383 15.67 4.64 -11.46
C SER A 383 14.56 4.06 -10.58
N THR A 384 14.18 4.69 -9.47
CA THR A 384 13.12 4.17 -8.57
C THR A 384 11.74 4.73 -8.89
N GLY A 385 10.69 4.00 -8.51
CA GLY A 385 9.31 4.45 -8.73
C GLY A 385 8.94 5.62 -7.82
N ASP A 386 9.33 5.54 -6.55
CA ASP A 386 9.20 6.59 -5.55
C ASP A 386 9.86 7.90 -5.96
N GLY A 387 11.16 7.85 -6.30
CA GLY A 387 11.91 9.02 -6.73
C GLY A 387 11.33 9.63 -8.00
N ALA A 388 10.94 8.80 -8.97
CA ALA A 388 10.33 9.27 -10.20
C ALA A 388 9.00 9.99 -9.96
N ALA A 389 8.13 9.46 -9.09
CA ALA A 389 6.86 10.09 -8.73
C ALA A 389 7.07 11.39 -7.97
N ALA A 390 7.96 11.40 -6.96
CA ALA A 390 8.27 12.60 -6.19
C ALA A 390 8.87 13.72 -7.03
N CYS A 391 9.71 13.42 -8.02
CA CYS A 391 10.29 14.46 -8.88
C CYS A 391 9.33 14.96 -9.97
N SER A 392 8.28 14.21 -10.29
CA SER A 392 7.39 14.53 -11.42
C SER A 392 6.00 15.02 -10.99
N SER A 393 5.72 15.05 -9.69
CA SER A 393 4.42 15.37 -9.10
C SER A 393 4.59 15.91 -7.67
N GLY A 394 3.50 16.36 -7.03
CA GLY A 394 3.54 16.90 -5.66
C GLY A 394 3.47 15.87 -4.54
N VAL A 395 3.75 14.58 -4.78
CA VAL A 395 3.55 13.53 -3.75
C VAL A 395 4.48 13.65 -2.54
N ALA A 396 5.66 14.26 -2.70
CA ALA A 396 6.59 14.48 -1.58
C ALA A 396 5.99 15.37 -0.49
N GLU A 397 5.07 16.27 -0.86
CA GLU A 397 4.33 17.17 0.01
C GLU A 397 2.92 16.66 0.28
N LEU A 398 2.15 16.40 -0.77
CA LEU A 398 0.71 16.12 -0.70
C LEU A 398 0.43 14.85 0.09
N HIS A 399 1.31 13.83 -0.01
CA HIS A 399 1.14 12.56 0.70
C HIS A 399 1.89 12.51 2.04
N ASN A 400 2.62 13.56 2.41
CA ASN A 400 3.48 13.55 3.59
C ASN A 400 2.72 14.07 4.82
N ALA A 401 2.48 13.19 5.79
CA ALA A 401 1.71 13.51 7.00
C ALA A 401 2.34 14.59 7.91
N TYR A 402 3.63 14.90 7.73
CA TYR A 402 4.29 16.02 8.42
C TYR A 402 4.07 17.36 7.72
N ILE A 403 3.64 17.36 6.46
CA ILE A 403 3.45 18.55 5.64
C ILE A 403 1.95 18.79 5.41
N ASN A 404 1.23 17.78 4.92
CA ASN A 404 -0.20 17.86 4.63
C ASN A 404 -1.04 17.34 5.81
N PRO A 405 -1.76 18.21 6.54
CA PRO A 405 -2.57 17.81 7.69
C PRO A 405 -3.77 16.93 7.33
N ASN A 406 -4.17 16.85 6.05
CA ASN A 406 -5.24 15.97 5.59
C ASN A 406 -4.80 14.50 5.50
N VAL A 407 -3.50 14.22 5.55
CA VAL A 407 -2.95 12.86 5.57
C VAL A 407 -2.86 12.36 7.02
N ARG A 408 -4.04 12.13 7.62
CA ARG A 408 -4.20 11.67 9.01
C ARG A 408 -5.34 10.68 9.16
N GLY A 409 -5.31 9.90 10.22
CA GLY A 409 -6.34 8.93 10.61
C GLY A 409 -7.72 9.57 10.73
N SER A 410 -7.82 10.82 11.19
CA SER A 410 -9.10 11.56 11.26
C SER A 410 -9.74 11.85 9.90
N ASN A 411 -8.99 11.71 8.80
CA ASN A 411 -9.47 11.86 7.43
C ASN A 411 -9.36 10.54 6.64
N LEU A 412 -9.31 9.40 7.34
CA LEU A 412 -9.22 8.09 6.70
C LEU A 412 -10.44 7.82 5.82
N HIS A 413 -10.15 7.45 4.58
CA HIS A 413 -11.13 6.90 3.66
C HIS A 413 -11.01 5.39 3.54
N VAL A 414 -12.14 4.74 3.31
CA VAL A 414 -12.27 3.29 3.26
C VAL A 414 -12.77 2.89 1.88
N ALA A 415 -11.98 2.10 1.16
CA ALA A 415 -12.42 1.44 -0.07
C ALA A 415 -13.16 0.14 0.28
N GLY A 416 -14.41 0.03 -0.13
CA GLY A 416 -15.22 -1.17 0.11
C GLY A 416 -16.44 -1.27 -0.80
N PRO A 417 -17.40 -2.13 -0.44
CA PRO A 417 -18.54 -2.46 -1.30
C PRO A 417 -19.46 -1.30 -1.65
N TRP A 418 -19.46 -0.23 -0.84
CA TRP A 418 -20.25 0.98 -1.09
C TRP A 418 -19.44 2.10 -1.79
N GLY A 419 -18.25 1.78 -2.32
CA GLY A 419 -17.31 2.74 -2.88
C GLY A 419 -16.26 3.21 -1.87
N VAL A 420 -15.66 4.38 -2.14
CA VAL A 420 -14.71 5.04 -1.26
C VAL A 420 -15.43 6.14 -0.50
N MET A 421 -15.33 6.11 0.83
CA MET A 421 -15.98 7.09 1.71
C MET A 421 -15.18 7.29 2.99
N HIS A 422 -15.48 8.37 3.71
CA HIS A 422 -14.88 8.64 5.01
C HIS A 422 -15.21 7.50 6.01
N VAL A 423 -14.27 7.14 6.88
CA VAL A 423 -14.40 6.02 7.82
C VAL A 423 -15.63 6.13 8.73
N ALA A 424 -16.05 7.34 9.11
CA ALA A 424 -17.25 7.55 9.90
C ALA A 424 -18.54 7.19 9.14
N GLU A 425 -18.60 7.50 7.84
CA GLU A 425 -19.73 7.11 6.99
C GLU A 425 -19.75 5.59 6.81
N TYR A 426 -18.58 4.99 6.53
CA TYR A 426 -18.44 3.54 6.42
C TYR A 426 -18.93 2.81 7.67
N ALA A 427 -18.51 3.27 8.85
CA ALA A 427 -18.93 2.71 10.13
C ALA A 427 -20.45 2.84 10.37
N SER A 428 -21.04 3.98 9.99
CA SER A 428 -22.49 4.17 10.07
C SER A 428 -23.25 3.17 9.20
N ARG A 429 -22.81 2.97 7.94
CA ARG A 429 -23.47 2.04 7.00
C ARG A 429 -23.36 0.58 7.44
N CYS A 430 -22.21 0.17 8.00
CA CYS A 430 -22.07 -1.18 8.58
C CYS A 430 -23.09 -1.48 9.69
N GLY A 431 -23.62 -0.46 10.37
CA GLY A 431 -24.64 -0.61 11.39
C GLY A 431 -26.08 -0.66 10.85
N THR A 432 -26.32 -0.25 9.61
CA THR A 432 -27.67 0.00 9.07
C THR A 432 -28.00 -0.72 7.77
N GLU A 433 -27.00 -1.09 6.96
CA GLU A 433 -27.18 -1.67 5.63
C GLU A 433 -26.61 -3.10 5.54
N PRO A 434 -27.31 -4.04 4.86
CA PRO A 434 -26.72 -5.31 4.52
C PRO A 434 -25.55 -5.10 3.55
N PHE A 435 -24.50 -5.91 3.68
CA PHE A 435 -23.40 -5.89 2.72
C PHE A 435 -23.93 -6.13 1.29
N PRO A 436 -23.55 -5.30 0.30
CA PRO A 436 -23.92 -5.51 -1.09
C PRO A 436 -23.56 -6.93 -1.52
N LEU A 437 -24.49 -7.62 -2.17
CA LEU A 437 -24.22 -8.94 -2.76
C LEU A 437 -23.32 -8.77 -3.98
N ILE A 438 -22.02 -8.68 -3.75
CA ILE A 438 -21.02 -8.80 -4.81
C ILE A 438 -20.81 -10.30 -5.07
N PRO A 439 -20.97 -10.79 -6.32
CA PRO A 439 -20.67 -12.18 -6.66
C PRO A 439 -19.24 -12.54 -6.22
N GLY A 440 -19.07 -13.57 -5.38
CA GLY A 440 -17.78 -13.98 -4.81
C GLY A 440 -17.55 -13.62 -3.33
N PHE A 441 -18.39 -12.76 -2.74
CA PHE A 441 -18.17 -12.21 -1.38
C PHE A 441 -18.64 -13.12 -0.22
N ARG A 442 -19.20 -14.30 -0.50
CA ARG A 442 -20.01 -15.09 0.46
C ARG A 442 -19.26 -15.77 1.62
N ARG A 443 -17.94 -15.64 1.77
CA ARG A 443 -17.19 -16.40 2.81
C ARG A 443 -16.77 -15.62 4.06
N LEU A 444 -16.70 -14.28 4.04
CA LEU A 444 -15.94 -13.57 5.08
C LEU A 444 -16.73 -13.10 6.32
N LEU A 445 -18.03 -12.81 6.22
CA LEU A 445 -18.78 -12.18 7.33
C LEU A 445 -19.61 -13.14 8.21
N MET A 446 -20.02 -14.30 7.69
CA MET A 446 -20.91 -15.23 8.43
C MET A 446 -20.24 -16.00 9.58
N ARG A 447 -18.90 -15.97 9.71
CA ARG A 447 -18.18 -16.66 10.80
C ARG A 447 -17.79 -15.78 11.98
N VAL A 448 -17.83 -14.45 11.85
CA VAL A 448 -17.46 -13.54 12.96
C VAL A 448 -18.62 -13.33 13.94
N THR A 449 -19.87 -13.51 13.49
CA THR A 449 -21.06 -13.31 14.32
C THR A 449 -21.62 -14.58 14.97
N CYS A 450 -21.14 -15.79 14.60
CA CYS A 450 -21.75 -17.05 15.04
C CYS A 450 -20.97 -17.82 16.12
N GLU A 451 -19.76 -17.41 16.50
CA GLU A 451 -18.94 -18.11 17.54
C GLU A 451 -18.93 -17.43 18.92
N ARG A 452 -19.79 -16.42 19.16
CA ARG A 452 -19.99 -15.88 20.52
C ARG A 452 -21.46 -15.75 20.87
N GLY A 453 -22.04 -16.87 21.25
CA GLY A 453 -23.15 -16.85 22.20
C GLY A 453 -22.61 -16.43 23.56
N ASP A 454 -22.48 -15.12 23.78
CA ASP A 454 -22.40 -14.53 25.12
C ASP A 454 -23.06 -13.15 25.08
N SER A 455 -24.32 -13.15 25.48
CA SER A 455 -25.20 -12.00 25.59
C SER A 455 -24.81 -11.11 26.76
N ALA A 456 -23.68 -10.41 26.70
CA ALA A 456 -23.30 -9.44 27.74
C ALA A 456 -22.20 -8.45 27.30
N THR A 457 -22.30 -7.81 26.13
CA THR A 457 -21.45 -6.62 25.84
C THR A 457 -22.03 -5.66 24.78
N CYS A 458 -23.30 -5.83 24.41
CA CYS A 458 -24.00 -4.84 23.59
C CYS A 458 -24.53 -3.73 24.50
N GLY A 459 -23.72 -2.70 24.75
CA GLY A 459 -24.13 -1.59 25.59
C GLY A 459 -23.20 -0.37 25.50
N ARG A 460 -23.73 0.68 24.86
CA ARG A 460 -23.33 2.11 24.91
C ARG A 460 -22.30 2.61 23.88
N LEU A 461 -22.78 2.75 22.64
CA LEU A 461 -22.61 3.99 21.89
C LEU A 461 -23.96 4.72 21.90
N ARG A 462 -24.21 5.56 22.91
CA ARG A 462 -25.29 6.57 22.83
C ARG A 462 -24.64 7.88 22.48
N ALA A 463 -24.93 8.37 21.28
CA ALA A 463 -24.71 9.75 20.89
C ALA A 463 -25.55 10.65 21.80
N SER A 464 -24.90 11.56 22.54
CA SER A 464 -25.58 12.67 23.19
C SER A 464 -25.86 13.74 22.15
N SER A 465 -27.09 13.79 21.65
CA SER A 465 -27.61 14.98 20.99
C SER A 465 -27.95 16.02 22.06
N GLN A 466 -27.17 17.10 22.10
CA GLN A 466 -27.65 18.35 22.70
C GLN A 466 -27.64 19.43 21.63
N LYS A 467 -28.87 19.83 21.29
CA LYS A 467 -29.20 21.06 20.58
C LYS A 467 -28.62 22.23 21.38
N GLY A 468 -27.88 23.10 20.71
CA GLY A 468 -27.37 24.36 21.26
C GLY A 468 -27.18 25.36 20.13
N THR A 469 -28.19 26.19 19.97
CA THR A 469 -28.30 27.44 19.19
C THR A 469 -27.00 28.18 18.84
N ALA A 470 -26.97 28.67 17.60
CA ALA A 470 -26.03 29.65 17.06
C ALA A 470 -25.92 30.93 17.90
N THR A 471 -24.72 31.52 17.96
CA THR A 471 -24.54 32.98 17.89
C THR A 471 -23.16 33.29 17.31
N TYR A 472 -23.14 34.16 16.30
CA TYR A 472 -21.98 34.84 15.75
C TYR A 472 -21.25 35.66 16.82
N ILE A 473 -19.91 35.66 16.81
CA ILE A 473 -18.99 36.81 16.61
C ILE A 473 -17.71 36.24 16.00
#